data_AF-A0A2E6Q997-F1
#
_entry.id   AF-A0A2E6Q997-F1
#
_cell.length_a   1.000
_cell.length_b   1.000
_cell.length_c   1.000
_cell.angle_alpha   90.00
_cell.angle_beta   90.00
_cell.angle_gamma   90.00
#
_symmetry.space_group_name_H-M   'P 1'
#
loop_
_entity.id
_entity.type
_entity.pdbx_description
1 polymer ?
#
loop_
_entity_poly.entity_id
_entity_poly.type
_entity_poly.pdbx_seq_one_letter_code
_entity_poly.pdbx_strand_id
1 'polypeptide(L)'
;MATASAQNRWRSKNRFVKSQLNVMARRLVHDDLVEIAGRYRLRGKGEAVGFSSFVTKGLMQYADHNTEARRLLELFRDAYERDRDLYS
;
A
#
# COMPACT_ATOMS: atom_id res chain seq x y z
N MET A 1 7.88 13.60 13.98
CA MET A 1 8.36 12.30 13.44
C MET A 1 8.40 11.28 14.55
N ALA A 2 7.99 10.02 14.31
CA ALA A 2 8.08 8.96 15.32
C ALA A 2 9.54 8.69 15.69
N THR A 3 9.83 8.61 16.99
CA THR A 3 11.20 8.41 17.50
C THR A 3 11.76 7.04 17.09
N ALA A 4 13.09 6.92 17.05
CA ALA A 4 13.75 5.67 16.69
C ALA A 4 13.33 4.49 17.59
N SER A 5 13.07 4.74 18.88
CA SER A 5 12.57 3.70 19.80
C SER A 5 11.14 3.26 19.48
N ALA A 6 10.26 4.19 19.10
CA ALA A 6 8.90 3.88 18.67
C ALA A 6 8.90 3.06 17.37
N GLN A 7 9.78 3.40 16.42
CA GLN A 7 9.96 2.62 15.19
C GLN A 7 10.48 1.21 15.48
N ASN A 8 11.47 1.05 16.35
CA ASN A 8 12.04 -0.26 16.68
C ASN A 8 11.05 -1.15 17.45
N ARG A 9 10.27 -0.56 18.37
CA ARG A 9 9.21 -1.27 19.09
C ARG A 9 8.12 -1.77 18.13
N TRP A 10 7.73 -0.94 17.17
CA TRP A 10 6.78 -1.32 16.13
C TRP A 10 7.34 -2.43 15.22
N ARG A 11 8.61 -2.34 14.78
CA ARG A 11 9.26 -3.37 13.96
C ARG A 11 9.35 -4.72 14.67
N SER A 12 9.68 -4.72 15.97
CA SER A 12 9.74 -5.93 16.78
C SER A 12 8.35 -6.57 16.94
N LYS A 13 7.33 -5.76 17.26
CA LYS A 13 5.94 -6.22 17.39
C LYS A 13 5.36 -6.79 16.09
N ASN A 14 5.78 -6.24 14.94
CA ASN A 14 5.26 -6.59 13.62
C ASN A 14 6.28 -7.38 12.78
N ARG A 15 7.21 -8.11 13.41
CA ARG A 15 8.31 -8.80 12.68
C ARG A 15 7.85 -9.78 11.60
N PHE A 16 6.67 -10.38 11.78
CA PHE A 16 6.06 -11.33 10.83
C PHE A 16 5.16 -10.65 9.79
N VAL A 17 4.77 -9.40 10.00
CA VAL A 17 4.12 -8.58 8.95
C VAL A 17 5.10 -8.39 7.79
N LYS A 18 6.40 -8.31 8.07
CA LYS A 18 7.45 -8.25 7.05
C LYS A 18 7.55 -9.53 6.21
N SER A 19 7.36 -10.72 6.78
CA SER A 19 7.36 -11.96 5.99
C SER A 19 6.11 -12.08 5.12
N GLN A 20 4.94 -11.65 5.62
CA GLN A 20 3.71 -11.59 4.81
C GLN A 20 3.80 -10.55 3.69
N LEU A 21 4.38 -9.39 3.98
CA LEU A 21 4.68 -8.37 2.97
C LEU A 21 5.76 -8.84 2.00
N ASN A 22 6.79 -9.60 2.42
CA ASN A 22 7.84 -10.10 1.54
C ASN A 22 7.36 -11.15 0.52
N VAL A 23 6.26 -11.89 0.80
CA VAL A 23 5.65 -12.80 -0.17
C VAL A 23 5.00 -12.02 -1.32
N MET A 24 4.42 -10.85 -1.02
CA MET A 24 3.80 -9.95 -2.01
C MET A 24 4.78 -8.90 -2.60
N ALA A 25 5.80 -8.52 -1.83
CA ALA A 25 6.78 -7.49 -2.15
C ALA A 25 8.02 -8.11 -2.81
N ARG A 26 7.83 -8.80 -3.93
CA ARG A 26 8.92 -8.83 -4.92
C ARG A 26 9.12 -7.40 -5.41
N ARG A 27 10.38 -7.09 -5.75
CA ARG A 27 10.96 -5.84 -6.30
C ARG A 27 9.98 -4.76 -6.80
N LEU A 28 8.93 -5.16 -7.54
CA LEU A 28 7.80 -4.37 -8.00
C LEU A 28 7.26 -3.36 -6.97
N VAL A 29 6.83 -3.78 -5.77
CA VAL A 29 6.24 -2.84 -4.79
C VAL A 29 7.23 -1.77 -4.34
N HIS A 30 8.53 -2.11 -4.25
CA HIS A 30 9.54 -1.13 -3.91
C HIS A 30 9.79 -0.12 -5.03
N ASP A 31 9.72 -0.57 -6.28
CA ASP A 31 9.87 0.28 -7.47
C ASP A 31 8.63 1.17 -7.63
N ASP A 32 7.43 0.62 -7.46
CA ASP A 32 6.16 1.37 -7.48
C ASP A 32 6.14 2.46 -6.41
N LEU A 33 6.58 2.16 -5.18
CA LEU A 33 6.65 3.17 -4.12
C LEU A 33 7.68 4.27 -4.40
N VAL A 34 8.75 3.97 -5.13
CA VAL A 34 9.70 5.00 -5.60
C VAL A 34 9.06 5.84 -6.68
N GLU A 35 8.37 5.22 -7.64
CA GLU A 35 7.66 5.91 -8.71
C GLU A 35 6.57 6.83 -8.14
N ILE A 36 5.70 6.33 -7.27
CA ILE A 36 4.64 7.10 -6.61
C ILE A 36 5.25 8.27 -5.84
N ALA A 37 6.34 8.04 -5.08
CA ALA A 37 7.00 9.12 -4.37
C ALA A 37 7.52 10.21 -5.31
N GLY A 38 8.14 9.82 -6.43
CA GLY A 38 8.62 10.77 -7.44
C GLY A 38 7.47 11.52 -8.10
N ARG A 39 6.44 10.80 -8.58
CA ARG A 39 5.29 11.34 -9.31
C ARG A 39 4.50 12.36 -8.48
N TYR A 40 4.33 12.09 -7.18
CA TYR A 40 3.56 12.94 -6.28
C TYR A 40 4.43 13.83 -5.37
N ARG A 41 5.75 13.90 -5.63
CA ARG A 41 6.73 14.71 -4.87
C ARG A 41 6.71 14.45 -3.36
N LEU A 42 6.62 13.18 -2.98
CA LEU A 42 6.61 12.71 -1.60
C LEU A 42 8.04 12.50 -1.07
N ARG A 43 8.22 12.52 0.25
CA ARG A 43 9.49 12.32 0.98
C ARG A 43 9.85 10.83 1.08
N GLY A 44 9.89 10.19 -0.08
CA GLY A 44 10.28 8.80 -0.26
C GLY A 44 9.20 7.77 0.05
N LYS A 45 9.60 6.49 0.06
CA LYS A 45 8.68 5.34 0.12
C LYS A 45 7.77 5.33 1.34
N GLY A 46 8.23 5.85 2.48
CA GLY A 46 7.43 5.91 3.70
C GLY A 46 6.20 6.81 3.56
N GLU A 47 6.38 7.99 2.95
CA GLU A 47 5.26 8.89 2.66
C GLU A 47 4.39 8.35 1.52
N ALA A 48 4.99 7.68 0.52
CA ALA A 48 4.24 6.99 -0.53
C ALA A 48 3.29 5.92 0.03
N VAL A 49 3.70 5.13 1.02
CA VAL A 49 2.79 4.16 1.69
C VAL A 49 1.61 4.89 2.33
N GLY A 50 1.85 5.99 3.04
CA GLY A 50 0.79 6.79 3.66
C GLY A 50 -0.15 7.39 2.61
N PHE A 51 0.41 7.92 1.52
CA PHE A 51 -0.35 8.47 0.40
C PHE A 51 -1.23 7.42 -0.28
N SER A 52 -0.67 6.25 -0.62
CA SER A 52 -1.44 5.15 -1.22
C SER A 52 -2.58 4.70 -0.31
N SER A 53 -2.34 4.59 1.00
CA SER A 53 -3.41 4.29 1.97
C SER A 53 -4.50 5.37 2.00
N PHE A 54 -4.12 6.65 1.95
CA PHE A 54 -5.06 7.77 1.96
C PHE A 54 -5.94 7.76 0.70
N VAL A 55 -5.34 7.61 -0.48
CA VAL A 55 -6.04 7.55 -1.76
C VAL A 55 -7.02 6.37 -1.80
N THR A 56 -6.57 5.17 -1.42
CA THR A 56 -7.43 3.99 -1.40
C THR A 56 -8.61 4.17 -0.45
N LYS A 57 -8.40 4.72 0.76
CA LYS A 57 -9.49 5.00 1.70
C LYS A 57 -10.48 6.03 1.16
N GLY A 58 -10.00 7.06 0.48
CA GLY A 58 -10.85 8.05 -0.20
C GLY A 58 -11.70 7.41 -1.31
N LEU A 59 -11.10 6.56 -2.14
CA LEU A 59 -11.82 5.83 -3.20
C LEU A 59 -12.90 4.90 -2.62
N MET A 60 -12.63 4.21 -1.51
CA MET A 60 -13.63 3.39 -0.82
C MET A 60 -14.84 4.21 -0.37
N GLN A 61 -14.61 5.38 0.24
CA GLN A 61 -15.70 6.27 0.67
C GLN A 61 -16.46 6.84 -0.53
N TYR A 62 -15.77 7.13 -1.62
CA TYR A 62 -16.38 7.69 -2.82
C TYR A 62 -17.20 6.66 -3.60
N ALA A 63 -16.79 5.39 -3.57
CA ALA A 63 -17.47 4.27 -4.20
C ALA A 63 -18.91 4.06 -3.68
N ASP A 64 -19.25 4.53 -2.48
CA ASP A 64 -20.61 4.43 -1.95
C ASP A 64 -21.62 5.26 -2.76
N HIS A 65 -21.17 6.35 -3.38
CA HIS A 65 -22.03 7.30 -4.09
C HIS A 65 -21.60 7.58 -5.54
N ASN A 66 -20.52 6.96 -6.02
CA ASN A 66 -20.06 7.07 -7.40
C ASN A 66 -19.84 5.67 -8.01
N THR A 67 -20.60 5.37 -9.06
CA THR A 67 -20.58 4.06 -9.72
C THR A 67 -19.26 3.74 -10.41
N GLU A 68 -18.57 4.74 -10.98
CA GLU A 68 -17.26 4.50 -11.59
C GLU A 68 -16.16 4.29 -10.55
N ALA A 69 -16.19 5.04 -9.45
CA ALA A 69 -15.25 4.80 -8.35
C ALA A 69 -15.42 3.38 -7.79
N ARG A 70 -16.66 2.88 -7.68
CA ARG A 70 -16.94 1.50 -7.29
C ARG A 70 -16.38 0.49 -8.29
N ARG A 71 -16.66 0.69 -9.58
CA ARG A 71 -16.16 -0.19 -10.65
C ARG A 71 -14.63 -0.28 -10.66
N LEU A 72 -13.94 0.85 -10.56
CA LEU A 72 -12.48 0.88 -10.52
C LEU A 72 -11.94 0.20 -9.26
N LEU A 73 -12.56 0.43 -8.10
CA LEU A 73 -12.16 -0.19 -6.85
C LEU A 73 -12.31 -1.72 -6.90
N GLU A 74 -13.43 -2.23 -7.43
CA GLU A 74 -13.65 -3.67 -7.62
C GLU A 74 -12.63 -4.26 -8.58
N LEU A 75 -12.37 -3.62 -9.72
CA LEU A 75 -11.38 -4.07 -10.70
C LEU A 75 -9.98 -4.20 -10.09
N PHE A 76 -9.53 -3.19 -9.33
CA PHE A 76 -8.21 -3.24 -8.70
C PHE A 76 -8.13 -4.22 -7.54
N ARG A 77 -9.21 -4.40 -6.76
CA ARG A 77 -9.29 -5.43 -5.72
C ARG A 77 -9.14 -6.82 -6.34
N ASP A 78 -9.89 -7.12 -7.40
CA ASP A 78 -9.87 -8.43 -8.03
C ASP A 78 -8.53 -8.71 -8.74
N ALA A 79 -7.88 -7.68 -9.29
CA ALA A 79 -6.51 -7.81 -9.79
C ALA A 79 -5.51 -8.13 -8.66
N TYR A 80 -5.62 -7.43 -7.52
CA TYR A 80 -4.75 -7.68 -6.36
C TYR A 80 -4.94 -9.09 -5.77
N GLU A 81 -6.18 -9.57 -5.68
CA GLU A 81 -6.47 -10.93 -5.20
C GLU A 81 -5.87 -12.00 -6.12
N ARG A 82 -6.02 -11.84 -7.45
CA ARG A 82 -5.40 -12.74 -8.43
C ARG A 82 -3.88 -12.78 -8.32
N ASP A 83 -3.25 -11.61 -8.22
CA ASP A 83 -1.80 -11.54 -8.07
C ASP A 83 -1.34 -12.14 -6.74
N ARG A 84 -2.07 -11.91 -5.65
CA ARG A 84 -1.78 -12.54 -4.36
C ARG A 84 -1.80 -14.06 -4.43
N ASP A 85 -2.85 -14.62 -5.03
CA ASP A 85 -3.01 -16.06 -5.10
C ASP A 85 -1.97 -16.72 -6.02
N LEU A 86 -1.49 -16.01 -7.05
CA LEU A 86 -0.39 -16.47 -7.91
C LEU A 86 0.96 -16.58 -7.18
N TYR A 87 1.17 -15.76 -6.15
CA TYR A 87 2.43 -15.68 -5.40
C TYR A 87 2.36 -16.26 -3.98
N SER A 88 1.21 -16.79 -3.56
CA SER A 88 1.02 -17.53 -2.30
C SER A 88 1.39 -19.00 -2.43
#